data_AF-T1G649-F1
#
_entry.id   AF-T1G649-F1
#
_cell.length_a   1.000
_cell.length_b   1.000
_cell.length_c   1.000
_cell.angle_alpha   90.00
_cell.angle_beta   90.00
_cell.angle_gamma   90.00
#
_symmetry.space_group_name_H-M   'P 1'
#
loop_
_entity.id
_entity.type
_entity.pdbx_description
1 polymer ?
#
loop_
_entity_poly.entity_id
_entity_poly.type
_entity_poly.pdbx_seq_one_letter_code
_entity_poly.pdbx_strand_id
1 'polypeptide(L)'
;CDDSICARGCPSEYEYDHNGCRKCLCKGCSGRQCRMRCPLGFTTDEQGCQSFCTCNTEETVCKNIWCTAPRVCNPRNGRCGEYSHFNSA
;
A
#
# COMPACT_ATOMS: atom_id res chain seq x y z
N CYS A 1 -1.63 -19.58 -3.32
CA CYS A 1 -1.29 -18.15 -3.34
C CYS A 1 -1.44 -17.60 -1.94
N ASP A 2 -0.61 -16.63 -1.55
CA ASP A 2 -0.81 -15.92 -0.30
C ASP A 2 -1.76 -14.74 -0.56
N ASP A 3 -3.00 -14.85 -0.08
CA ASP A 3 -4.01 -13.79 -0.22
C ASP A 3 -3.84 -12.72 0.87
N SER A 4 -2.58 -12.40 1.20
CA SER A 4 -2.26 -11.39 2.19
C SER A 4 -2.80 -10.01 1.77
N ILE A 5 -3.14 -9.24 2.80
CA ILE A 5 -3.67 -7.89 2.65
C ILE A 5 -2.53 -7.00 2.14
N CYS A 6 -2.73 -6.43 0.96
CA CYS A 6 -1.78 -5.47 0.43
C CYS A 6 -1.79 -4.18 1.26
N ALA A 7 -0.60 -3.75 1.69
CA ALA A 7 -0.45 -2.63 2.60
C ALA A 7 -1.14 -1.36 2.09
N ARG A 8 -1.13 -1.09 0.78
CA ARG A 8 -1.76 0.11 0.20
C ARG A 8 -2.79 -0.18 -0.90
N GLY A 9 -2.97 -1.45 -1.26
CA GLY A 9 -3.85 -1.88 -2.34
C GLY A 9 -3.53 -1.26 -3.71
N CYS A 10 -4.44 -1.46 -4.65
CA CYS A 10 -4.37 -0.91 -6.01
C CYS A 10 -5.74 -0.37 -6.43
N PRO A 11 -5.79 0.68 -7.28
CA PRO A 11 -7.04 1.21 -7.83
C PRO A 11 -7.66 0.27 -8.87
N SER A 12 -6.83 -0.55 -9.50
CA SER A 12 -7.20 -1.43 -10.62
C SER A 12 -6.54 -2.80 -10.43
N GLU A 13 -6.07 -3.39 -11.53
CA GLU A 13 -5.48 -4.72 -11.56
C GLU A 13 -4.15 -4.81 -10.80
N TYR A 14 -3.93 -5.98 -10.21
CA TYR A 14 -2.67 -6.37 -9.62
C TYR A 14 -1.80 -7.11 -10.64
N GLU A 15 -0.49 -7.06 -10.45
CA GLU A 15 0.44 -7.97 -11.10
C GLU A 15 0.32 -9.37 -10.50
N TYR A 16 0.58 -10.38 -11.32
CA TYR A 16 0.59 -11.78 -10.91
C TYR A 16 1.98 -12.38 -11.15
N ASP A 17 2.38 -13.34 -10.31
CA ASP A 17 3.61 -14.09 -10.54
C ASP A 17 3.42 -15.20 -11.61
N HIS A 18 4.49 -15.93 -11.91
CA HIS A 18 4.48 -16.99 -12.92
C HIS A 18 3.56 -18.18 -12.58
N ASN A 19 3.09 -18.29 -11.33
CA ASN A 19 2.15 -19.31 -10.88
C ASN A 19 0.70 -18.79 -10.89
N GLY A 20 0.47 -17.54 -11.31
CA GLY A 20 -0.84 -16.89 -11.27
C GLY A 20 -1.24 -16.42 -9.88
N CYS A 21 -0.30 -16.26 -8.95
CA CYS A 21 -0.58 -15.70 -7.63
C CYS A 21 -0.47 -14.18 -7.64
N ARG A 22 -1.48 -13.51 -7.06
CA ARG A 22 -1.54 -12.05 -6.96
C ARG A 22 -0.37 -11.52 -6.13
N LYS A 23 0.32 -10.51 -6.64
CA LYS A 23 1.34 -9.75 -5.91
C LYS A 23 0.75 -8.46 -5.37
N CYS A 24 1.29 -7.95 -4.28
CA CYS A 24 0.98 -6.58 -3.82
C CYS A 24 1.76 -5.52 -4.61
N LEU A 25 1.54 -5.53 -5.93
CA LEU A 25 2.12 -4.61 -6.91
C LEU A 25 1.03 -4.31 -7.94
N CYS A 26 0.75 -3.04 -8.19
CA CYS A 26 -0.25 -2.64 -9.18
C CYS A 26 0.27 -2.81 -10.61
N LYS A 27 -0.64 -3.09 -11.54
CA LYS A 27 -0.30 -3.33 -12.94
C LYS A 27 0.48 -2.17 -13.55
N GLY A 28 1.61 -2.46 -14.18
CA GLY A 28 2.48 -1.45 -14.81
C GLY A 28 3.46 -0.74 -13.87
N CYS A 29 3.45 -1.05 -12.57
CA CYS A 29 4.42 -0.51 -11.62
C CYS A 29 5.73 -1.32 -11.62
N SER A 30 6.87 -0.64 -11.47
CA SER A 30 8.19 -1.30 -11.48
C SER A 30 8.48 -2.14 -10.23
N GLY A 31 7.80 -1.86 -9.11
CA GLY A 31 8.07 -2.46 -7.80
C GLY A 31 9.43 -2.10 -7.19
N ARG A 32 10.16 -1.14 -7.78
CA ARG A 32 11.48 -0.72 -7.29
C ARG A 32 11.35 0.32 -6.18
N GLN A 33 12.02 0.07 -5.07
CA GLN A 33 12.12 0.98 -3.93
C GLN A 33 13.55 1.06 -3.42
N CYS A 34 13.93 2.22 -2.90
CA CYS A 34 15.15 2.39 -2.15
C CYS A 34 15.03 1.76 -0.76
N ARG A 35 16.16 1.62 -0.06
CA ARG A 35 16.21 0.97 1.27
C ARG A 35 15.90 1.92 2.44
N MET A 36 15.37 3.11 2.16
CA MET A 36 15.00 4.08 3.19
C MET A 36 13.79 3.56 3.98
N ARG A 37 13.79 3.82 5.29
CA ARG A 37 12.65 3.51 6.15
C ARG A 37 11.67 4.67 6.16
N CYS A 38 10.47 4.46 5.63
CA CYS A 38 9.34 5.39 5.72
C CYS A 38 8.29 4.87 6.71
N PRO A 39 8.20 5.40 7.94
CA PRO A 39 7.22 4.94 8.95
C PRO A 39 5.76 5.05 8.48
N LEU A 40 5.46 6.09 7.69
CA LEU A 40 4.14 6.35 7.09
C LEU A 40 3.99 5.75 5.67
N GLY A 41 4.94 4.90 5.27
CA GLY A 41 5.01 4.34 3.92
C GLY A 41 5.53 5.32 2.87
N PHE A 42 5.71 4.80 1.65
CA PHE A 42 6.11 5.60 0.48
C PHE A 42 4.89 6.28 -0.14
N THR A 43 5.12 7.47 -0.71
CA THR A 43 4.11 8.15 -1.55
C THR A 43 3.71 7.26 -2.71
N THR A 44 2.46 7.39 -3.12
CA THR A 44 1.86 6.58 -4.19
C THR A 44 1.18 7.51 -5.19
N ASP A 45 1.34 7.27 -6.48
CA ASP A 45 0.62 7.99 -7.52
C ASP A 45 -0.81 7.45 -7.70
N GLU A 46 -1.57 8.03 -8.63
CA GLU A 46 -2.98 7.68 -8.87
C GLU A 46 -3.15 6.27 -9.47
N GLN A 47 -2.10 5.69 -10.02
CA GLN A 47 -2.07 4.33 -10.59
C GLN A 47 -1.74 3.27 -9.52
N GLY A 48 -1.32 3.70 -8.34
CA GLY A 48 -0.94 2.82 -7.24
C GLY A 48 0.53 2.46 -7.21
N CYS A 49 1.36 3.14 -8.00
CA CYS A 49 2.80 2.92 -7.98
C CYS A 49 3.45 3.71 -6.85
N GLN A 50 4.17 3.00 -5.99
CA GLN A 50 4.94 3.64 -4.93
C GLN A 50 6.16 4.34 -5.52
N SER A 51 6.48 5.52 -4.99
CA SER A 51 7.69 6.24 -5.37
C SER A 51 8.94 5.43 -5.05
N PHE A 52 10.00 5.69 -5.82
CA PHE A 52 11.28 5.01 -5.59
C PHE A 52 11.86 5.34 -4.21
N CYS A 53 11.75 6.58 -3.74
CA CYS A 53 12.44 7.01 -2.53
C CYS A 53 11.81 8.24 -1.82
N THR A 54 10.48 8.40 -1.90
CA THR A 54 9.79 9.53 -1.26
C THR A 54 8.80 9.01 -0.20
N CYS A 55 9.00 9.41 1.05
CA CYS A 55 8.11 9.03 2.15
C CYS A 55 6.84 9.91 2.17
N ASN A 56 5.74 9.34 2.65
CA ASN A 56 4.57 10.11 3.02
C ASN A 56 4.84 11.01 4.22
N THR A 57 4.08 12.10 4.26
CA THR A 57 3.84 12.96 5.42
C THR A 57 2.49 12.61 6.05
N GLU A 58 2.15 13.21 7.19
CA GLU A 58 0.83 13.06 7.81
C GLU A 58 -0.32 13.46 6.87
N GLU A 59 -0.08 14.43 5.98
CA GLU A 59 -1.07 14.88 5.00
C GLU A 59 -1.27 13.88 3.84
N THR A 60 -0.21 13.14 3.48
CA THR A 60 -0.21 12.26 2.30
C THR A 60 -0.33 10.78 2.65
N VAL A 61 -0.26 10.43 3.94
CA VAL A 61 -0.25 9.04 4.46
C VAL A 61 -1.41 8.18 3.92
N CYS A 62 -2.61 8.74 3.79
CA CYS A 62 -3.79 8.08 3.27
C CYS A 62 -4.21 8.57 1.87
N LYS A 63 -3.34 9.31 1.17
CA LYS A 63 -3.56 9.67 -0.24
C LYS A 63 -3.19 8.48 -1.12
N ASN A 64 -3.98 8.22 -2.17
CA ASN A 64 -3.73 7.15 -3.14
C ASN A 64 -3.49 5.79 -2.46
N ILE A 65 -4.48 5.38 -1.68
CA ILE A 65 -4.53 4.10 -0.97
C ILE A 65 -5.91 3.47 -1.19
N TRP A 66 -5.95 2.17 -1.48
CA TRP A 66 -7.19 1.46 -1.83
C TRP A 66 -7.37 0.26 -0.92
N CYS A 67 -8.03 0.48 0.22
CA CYS A 67 -8.34 -0.57 1.17
C CYS A 67 -9.68 -1.24 0.84
N THR A 68 -9.72 -2.57 0.87
CA THR A 68 -10.95 -3.33 0.70
C THR A 68 -11.68 -3.45 2.04
N ALA A 69 -12.97 -3.11 2.06
CA ALA A 69 -13.82 -3.23 3.25
C ALA A 69 -13.70 -4.64 3.89
N PRO A 70 -13.66 -4.74 5.23
CA PRO A 70 -13.87 -3.67 6.22
C PRO A 70 -12.62 -2.84 6.54
N ARG A 71 -11.52 -3.01 5.79
CA ARG A 71 -10.25 -2.35 6.08
C ARG A 71 -10.26 -0.92 5.60
N VAL A 72 -9.59 -0.07 6.35
CA VAL A 72 -9.43 1.37 6.08
C VAL A 72 -7.97 1.74 6.25
N CYS A 73 -7.59 2.93 5.75
CA CYS A 73 -6.24 3.43 5.94
C CYS A 73 -5.98 3.78 7.41
N ASN A 74 -4.87 3.29 7.97
CA ASN A 74 -4.36 3.73 9.25
C ASN A 74 -3.49 4.98 9.07
N PRO A 75 -3.89 6.16 9.59
CA PRO A 75 -3.09 7.38 9.45
C PRO A 75 -1.74 7.33 10.20
N ARG A 76 -1.54 6.39 11.13
CA ARG A 76 -0.29 6.24 11.88
C ARG A 76 0.82 5.51 11.11
N ASN A 77 0.50 4.80 10.03
CA ASN A 77 1.48 4.01 9.28
C ASN A 77 1.22 3.92 7.76
N GLY A 78 0.13 4.49 7.26
CA GLY A 78 -0.20 4.49 5.83
C GLY A 78 -0.49 3.12 5.26
N ARG A 79 -1.06 2.22 6.07
CA ARG A 79 -1.42 0.86 5.68
C ARG A 79 -2.91 0.56 5.86
N CYS A 80 -3.43 -0.32 5.00
CA CYS A 80 -4.76 -0.90 5.14
C CYS A 80 -4.79 -1.88 6.32
N GLY A 81 -5.72 -1.66 7.24
CA GLY A 81 -5.94 -2.50 8.41
C GLY A 81 -7.35 -2.36 8.96
N GLU A 82 -7.68 -3.14 9.98
CA GLU A 82 -8.96 -3.01 10.65
C GLU A 82 -8.98 -1.79 11.59
N TYR A 83 -10.12 -1.10 11.63
CA TYR A 83 -10.32 0.09 12.44
C TYR A 83 -10.08 -0.14 13.94
N SER A 84 -10.40 -1.35 14.44
CA SER A 84 -10.25 -1.79 15.82
C SER A 84 -8.81 -1.74 16.35
N HIS A 85 -7.81 -1.83 15.47
CA HIS A 85 -6.40 -1.85 15.85
C HIS A 85 -5.71 -0.47 15.83
N PHE A 86 -6.43 0.61 15.55
CA PHE A 86 -5.84 1.95 15.52
C PHE A 86 -5.76 2.62 16.90
N ASN A 87 -6.45 2.06 17.90
CA ASN A 87 -6.55 2.62 19.26
C ASN A 87 -5.83 1.79 20.34
N SER A 88 -5.16 0.70 19.99
CA SER A 88 -4.29 -0.01 20.94
C SER A 88 -2.99 0.79 21.06
N ALA A 89 -2.85 1.48 22.19
CA ALA A 89 -1.63 2.15 22.63
C ALA A 89 -0.57 1.13 23.07
#